data_AF-A0A535TVB3-F1
#
_entry.id   AF-A0A535TVB3-F1
#
_cell.length_a   1.000
_cell.length_b   1.000
_cell.length_c   1.000
_cell.angle_alpha   90.00
_cell.angle_beta   90.00
_cell.angle_gamma   90.00
#
_symmetry.space_group_name_H-M   'P 1'
#
loop_
_entity.id
_entity.type
_entity.pdbx_description
1 polymer ?
#
loop_
_entity_poly.entity_id
_entity_poly.type
_entity_poly.pdbx_seq_one_letter_code
_entity_poly.pdbx_strand_id
1 'polypeptide(L)'
;MTGKDLLNMQLAGSFNMLRDRLETVSDREWTTRNIPSTSLLGFTFWHGARIIDWGIHCAIRGVPEIADRPEWRRLRADELAYGAGITSEEADEVARSVSREDVAGYLDAIKEPALRWLGDRTDADLDHVPDLEGHQRVKPRYLTPAVWEEVSDLAGRPAWQILARPCVSHIRVHAGEIDILLQSLRQ
;
A
#
# COMPACT_ATOMS: atom_id res chain seq x y z
N MET A 1 -5.72 -26.36 -5.94
CA MET A 1 -5.53 -24.96 -5.50
C MET A 1 -4.17 -24.90 -4.84
N THR A 2 -3.24 -24.15 -5.42
CA THR A 2 -1.86 -23.97 -4.94
C THR A 2 -1.77 -22.83 -3.92
N GLY A 3 -0.62 -22.68 -3.25
CA GLY A 3 -0.38 -21.54 -2.35
C GLY A 3 -0.46 -20.21 -3.09
N LYS A 4 0.13 -20.15 -4.28
CA LYS A 4 0.04 -19.04 -5.23
C LYS A 4 -1.40 -18.72 -5.62
N ASP A 5 -2.24 -19.72 -5.90
CA ASP A 5 -3.65 -19.45 -6.26
C ASP A 5 -4.40 -18.76 -5.11
N LEU A 6 -4.14 -19.18 -3.87
CA LEU A 6 -4.69 -18.53 -2.68
C LEU A 6 -4.16 -17.10 -2.54
N LEU A 7 -2.85 -16.88 -2.65
CA LEU A 7 -2.26 -15.54 -2.56
C LEU A 7 -2.79 -14.61 -3.65
N ASN A 8 -2.99 -15.12 -4.87
CA ASN A 8 -3.55 -14.35 -5.97
C ASN A 8 -5.00 -13.94 -5.70
N MET A 9 -5.83 -14.85 -5.18
CA MET A 9 -7.17 -14.53 -4.71
C MET A 9 -7.15 -13.46 -3.60
N GLN A 10 -6.27 -13.60 -2.62
CA GLN A 10 -6.18 -12.69 -1.47
C GLN A 10 -5.68 -11.29 -1.87
N LEU A 11 -4.72 -11.21 -2.79
CA LEU A 11 -4.22 -9.95 -3.34
C LEU A 11 -5.30 -9.24 -4.18
N ALA A 12 -5.98 -9.97 -5.06
CA ALA A 12 -7.12 -9.44 -5.81
C ALA A 12 -8.22 -8.93 -4.87
N GLY A 13 -8.50 -9.67 -3.80
CA GLY A 13 -9.41 -9.25 -2.74
C GLY A 13 -8.99 -7.94 -2.07
N SER A 14 -7.69 -7.73 -1.84
CA SER A 14 -7.16 -6.50 -1.23
C SER A 14 -7.38 -5.28 -2.12
N PHE A 15 -7.17 -5.41 -3.44
CA PHE A 15 -7.53 -4.36 -4.40
C PHE A 15 -9.03 -4.06 -4.41
N ASN A 16 -9.87 -5.10 -4.45
CA ASN A 16 -11.33 -4.93 -4.46
C ASN A 16 -11.82 -4.26 -3.17
N MET A 17 -11.31 -4.68 -2.01
CA MET A 17 -11.69 -4.09 -0.72
C MET A 17 -11.39 -2.59 -0.64
N LEU A 18 -10.24 -2.15 -1.15
CA LEU A 18 -9.90 -0.72 -1.22
C LEU A 18 -10.78 -0.01 -2.24
N ARG A 19 -10.97 -0.58 -3.44
CA ARG A 19 -11.76 0.03 -4.49
C ARG A 19 -13.23 0.23 -4.09
N ASP A 20 -13.87 -0.83 -3.59
CA ASP A 20 -15.28 -0.82 -3.22
C ASP A 20 -15.55 0.24 -2.14
N ARG A 21 -14.64 0.39 -1.16
CA ARG A 21 -14.77 1.43 -0.13
C ARG A 21 -14.53 2.82 -0.68
N LEU A 22 -13.52 2.99 -1.53
CA LEU A 22 -13.17 4.28 -2.14
C LEU A 22 -14.32 4.87 -2.95
N GLU A 23 -15.11 4.02 -3.60
CA GLU A 23 -16.31 4.44 -4.36
C GLU A 23 -17.42 5.00 -3.47
N THR A 24 -17.45 4.63 -2.18
CA THR A 24 -18.46 5.13 -1.24
C THR A 24 -18.04 6.42 -0.54
N VAL A 25 -16.78 6.84 -0.63
CA VAL A 25 -16.23 7.98 0.10
C VAL A 25 -16.48 9.26 -0.68
N SER A 26 -17.05 10.28 -0.03
CA SER A 26 -17.14 11.62 -0.60
C SER A 26 -15.86 12.43 -0.39
N ASP A 27 -15.65 13.45 -1.23
CA ASP A 27 -14.48 14.33 -1.10
C ASP A 27 -14.47 15.11 0.22
N ARG A 28 -15.63 15.35 0.83
CA ARG A 28 -15.72 15.91 2.18
C ARG A 28 -15.21 14.91 3.22
N GLU A 29 -15.65 13.67 3.17
CA GLU A 29 -15.23 12.62 4.12
C GLU A 29 -13.73 12.34 4.01
N TRP A 30 -13.16 12.42 2.80
CA TRP A 30 -11.74 12.21 2.50
C TRP A 30 -10.80 12.92 3.48
N THR A 31 -11.10 14.17 3.83
CA THR A 31 -10.29 15.02 4.70
C THR A 31 -10.93 15.34 6.05
N THR A 32 -12.04 14.69 6.41
CA THR A 32 -12.71 14.95 7.69
C THR A 32 -12.22 13.97 8.77
N ARG A 33 -11.84 14.49 9.92
CA ARG A 33 -11.50 13.70 11.12
C ARG A 33 -12.61 13.82 12.15
N ASN A 34 -13.30 12.71 12.46
CA ASN A 34 -14.29 12.66 13.53
C ASN A 34 -13.73 12.09 14.84
N ILE A 35 -12.81 11.14 14.75
CA ILE A 35 -12.15 10.53 15.91
C ILE A 35 -10.79 11.23 16.10
N PRO A 36 -10.52 11.86 17.25
CA PRO A 36 -9.22 12.47 17.51
C PRO A 36 -8.07 11.48 17.36
N SER A 37 -6.93 11.97 16.87
CA SER A 37 -5.67 11.21 16.73
C SER A 37 -5.71 10.03 15.75
N THR A 38 -6.77 9.86 14.94
CA THR A 38 -6.76 8.89 13.83
C THR A 38 -6.28 9.55 12.53
N SER A 39 -5.72 8.74 11.65
CA SER A 39 -5.44 9.15 10.27
C SER A 39 -6.70 9.62 9.56
N LEU A 40 -6.54 10.55 8.62
CA LEU A 40 -7.58 10.90 7.66
C LEU A 40 -7.80 9.74 6.67
N LEU A 41 -9.04 9.58 6.21
CA LEU A 41 -9.38 8.55 5.22
C LEU A 41 -8.47 8.62 3.99
N GLY A 42 -8.20 9.82 3.50
CA GLY A 42 -7.34 10.02 2.33
C GLY A 42 -5.94 9.43 2.49
N PHE A 43 -5.35 9.56 3.69
CA PHE A 43 -4.07 8.94 3.97
C PHE A 43 -4.18 7.41 4.00
N THR A 44 -5.17 6.86 4.70
CA THR A 44 -5.33 5.40 4.81
C THR A 44 -5.51 4.72 3.45
N PHE A 45 -6.29 5.32 2.54
CA PHE A 45 -6.43 4.82 1.17
C PHE A 45 -5.13 4.94 0.36
N TRP A 46 -4.47 6.10 0.42
CA TRP A 46 -3.19 6.32 -0.26
C TRP A 46 -2.14 5.32 0.22
N HIS A 47 -2.03 5.13 1.53
CA HIS A 47 -1.09 4.22 2.17
C HIS A 47 -1.36 2.77 1.77
N GLY A 48 -2.62 2.34 1.78
CA GLY A 48 -3.00 1.01 1.31
C GLY A 48 -2.56 0.73 -0.13
N ALA A 49 -2.76 1.69 -1.04
CA ALA A 49 -2.30 1.56 -2.44
C ALA A 49 -0.77 1.53 -2.53
N ARG A 50 -0.09 2.41 -1.80
CA ARG A 50 1.39 2.50 -1.79
C ARG A 50 2.06 1.28 -1.20
N ILE A 51 1.51 0.68 -0.14
CA ILE A 51 2.04 -0.55 0.46
C ILE A 51 1.99 -1.72 -0.53
N ILE A 52 0.92 -1.85 -1.31
CA ILE A 52 0.84 -2.91 -2.32
C ILE A 52 1.87 -2.67 -3.44
N ASP A 53 1.98 -1.43 -3.92
CA ASP A 53 2.97 -1.09 -4.95
C ASP A 53 4.41 -1.35 -4.48
N TRP A 54 4.76 -0.81 -3.30
CA TRP A 54 6.06 -1.04 -2.66
C TRP A 54 6.34 -2.52 -2.47
N GLY A 55 5.40 -3.26 -1.87
CA GLY A 55 5.57 -4.66 -1.53
C GLY A 55 5.87 -5.52 -2.76
N ILE A 56 5.17 -5.25 -3.88
CA ILE A 56 5.31 -6.03 -5.10
C ILE A 56 6.50 -5.55 -5.94
N HIS A 57 6.55 -4.27 -6.28
CA HIS A 57 7.53 -3.75 -7.24
C HIS A 57 8.90 -3.56 -6.61
N CYS A 58 8.97 -2.95 -5.43
CA CYS A 58 10.24 -2.68 -4.77
C CYS A 58 10.68 -3.89 -3.92
N ALA A 59 9.97 -4.20 -2.85
CA ALA A 59 10.41 -5.16 -1.84
C ALA A 59 10.68 -6.56 -2.42
N ILE A 60 9.75 -7.10 -3.21
CA ILE A 60 9.92 -8.45 -3.79
C ILE A 60 10.76 -8.43 -5.07
N ARG A 61 10.47 -7.50 -6.00
CA ARG A 61 11.01 -7.58 -7.36
C ARG A 61 12.26 -6.74 -7.60
N GLY A 62 12.57 -5.77 -6.75
CA GLY A 62 13.69 -4.84 -6.94
C GLY A 62 13.56 -3.98 -8.19
N VAL A 63 12.34 -3.69 -8.65
CA VAL A 63 12.07 -2.83 -9.81
C VAL A 63 11.42 -1.50 -9.38
N PRO A 64 11.48 -0.45 -10.22
CA PRO A 64 10.77 0.79 -9.95
C PRO A 64 9.28 0.56 -9.69
N GLU A 65 8.77 1.33 -8.74
CA GLU A 65 7.37 1.36 -8.34
C GLU A 65 6.51 1.98 -9.44
N ILE A 66 5.21 1.70 -9.44
CA ILE A 66 4.28 2.43 -10.31
C ILE A 66 4.30 3.92 -9.94
N ALA A 67 4.45 4.24 -8.66
CA ALA A 67 4.56 5.63 -8.19
C ALA A 67 5.75 6.41 -8.77
N ASP A 68 6.77 5.74 -9.32
CA ASP A 68 7.95 6.41 -9.91
C ASP A 68 7.65 7.04 -11.28
N ARG A 69 6.50 6.71 -11.88
CA ARG A 69 6.16 7.23 -13.21
C ARG A 69 5.72 8.71 -13.11
N PRO A 70 6.05 9.54 -14.11
CA PRO A 70 5.79 10.98 -14.07
C PRO A 70 4.33 11.37 -13.78
N GLU A 71 3.36 10.59 -14.27
CA GLU A 71 1.93 10.81 -14.07
C GLU A 71 1.48 10.64 -12.60
N TRP A 72 2.27 9.96 -11.76
CA TRP A 72 1.98 9.70 -10.36
C TRP A 72 2.78 10.56 -9.37
N ARG A 73 3.57 11.52 -9.85
CA ARG A 73 4.36 12.43 -8.98
C ARG A 73 3.54 13.13 -7.90
N ARG A 74 2.28 13.44 -8.21
CA ARG A 74 1.32 14.04 -7.25
C ARG A 74 1.04 13.17 -6.01
N LEU A 75 1.35 11.88 -6.06
CA LEU A 75 1.26 10.98 -4.91
C LEU A 75 2.39 11.18 -3.90
N ARG A 76 3.43 11.98 -4.24
CA ARG A 76 4.54 12.35 -3.36
C ARG A 76 5.30 11.15 -2.78
N ALA A 77 5.38 10.05 -3.53
CA ALA A 77 6.04 8.83 -3.09
C ALA A 77 7.55 9.00 -2.84
N ASP A 78 8.20 9.94 -3.52
CA ASP A 78 9.62 10.27 -3.29
C ASP A 78 9.82 10.98 -1.95
N GLU A 79 8.85 11.80 -1.56
CA GLU A 79 8.89 12.61 -0.34
C GLU A 79 8.47 11.80 0.89
N LEU A 80 7.45 10.96 0.76
CA LEU A 80 6.73 10.33 1.88
C LEU A 80 6.76 8.80 1.84
N ALA A 81 7.63 8.25 1.00
CA ALA A 81 7.81 6.82 0.82
C ALA A 81 6.51 6.08 0.46
N TYR A 82 6.16 5.09 1.26
CA TYR A 82 4.88 4.40 1.21
C TYR A 82 4.04 4.66 2.46
N GLY A 83 4.35 5.71 3.23
CA GLY A 83 3.64 6.08 4.46
C GLY A 83 4.24 5.58 5.77
N ALA A 84 5.29 4.76 5.69
CA ALA A 84 6.08 4.36 6.86
C ALA A 84 6.93 5.53 7.37
N GLY A 85 7.10 5.61 8.68
CA GLY A 85 7.99 6.54 9.37
C GLY A 85 7.62 8.02 9.20
N ILE A 86 6.38 8.34 8.80
CA ILE A 86 5.91 9.72 8.65
C ILE A 86 5.17 10.22 9.89
N THR A 87 5.12 11.53 10.10
CA THR A 87 4.34 12.14 11.19
C THR A 87 2.85 12.23 10.88
N SER A 88 2.03 12.46 11.91
CA SER A 88 0.59 12.73 11.74
C SER A 88 0.31 13.94 10.85
N GLU A 89 1.17 14.96 10.90
CA GLU A 89 1.07 16.15 10.05
C GLU A 89 1.39 15.83 8.59
N GLU A 90 2.43 15.03 8.32
CA GLU A 90 2.75 14.55 6.97
C GLU A 90 1.60 13.68 6.42
N ALA A 91 1.03 12.79 7.24
CA ALA A 91 -0.13 11.98 6.86
C ALA A 91 -1.34 12.86 6.51
N ASP A 92 -1.60 13.90 7.29
CA ASP A 92 -2.67 14.86 6.99
C ASP A 92 -2.41 15.65 5.71
N GLU A 93 -1.16 15.99 5.43
CA GLU A 93 -0.77 16.68 4.22
C GLU A 93 -1.00 15.81 2.98
N VAL A 94 -0.73 14.51 3.04
CA VAL A 94 -1.08 13.54 1.97
C VAL A 94 -2.57 13.62 1.67
N ALA A 95 -3.41 13.46 2.70
CA ALA A 95 -4.86 13.43 2.52
C ALA A 95 -5.40 14.73 1.92
N ARG A 96 -4.78 15.88 2.22
CA ARG A 96 -5.17 17.19 1.69
C ARG A 96 -4.62 17.47 0.29
N SER A 97 -3.51 16.86 -0.10
CA SER A 97 -2.82 17.13 -1.38
C SER A 97 -3.12 16.11 -2.47
N VAL A 98 -3.52 14.89 -2.11
CA VAL A 98 -3.88 13.82 -3.04
C VAL A 98 -5.39 13.66 -3.08
N SER A 99 -5.97 13.67 -4.26
CA SER A 99 -7.42 13.49 -4.41
C SER A 99 -7.82 12.01 -4.37
N ARG A 100 -9.08 11.76 -4.00
CA ARG A 100 -9.70 10.43 -4.08
C ARG A 100 -9.62 9.83 -5.49
N GLU A 101 -9.80 10.66 -6.52
CA GLU A 101 -9.70 10.25 -7.92
C GLU A 101 -8.28 9.83 -8.30
N ASP A 102 -7.26 10.54 -7.81
CA ASP A 102 -5.87 10.17 -8.04
C ASP A 102 -5.55 8.80 -7.45
N VAL A 103 -6.00 8.52 -6.23
CA VAL A 103 -5.82 7.22 -5.58
C VAL A 103 -6.61 6.12 -6.30
N ALA A 104 -7.82 6.43 -6.80
CA ALA A 104 -8.61 5.48 -7.58
C ALA A 104 -7.89 5.07 -8.87
N GLY A 105 -7.44 6.06 -9.66
CA GLY A 105 -6.69 5.81 -10.89
C GLY A 105 -5.36 5.10 -10.62
N TYR A 106 -4.71 5.41 -9.52
CA TYR A 106 -3.47 4.77 -9.13
C TYR A 106 -3.66 3.29 -8.73
N LEU A 107 -4.71 2.98 -7.95
CA LEU A 107 -5.07 1.59 -7.64
C LEU A 107 -5.32 0.77 -8.91
N ASP A 108 -6.01 1.34 -9.89
CA ASP A 108 -6.26 0.70 -11.18
C ASP A 108 -4.93 0.44 -11.93
N ALA A 109 -4.01 1.40 -11.89
CA ALA A 109 -2.69 1.29 -12.52
C ALA A 109 -1.76 0.24 -11.87
N ILE A 110 -1.90 -0.02 -10.57
CA ILE A 110 -1.11 -1.06 -9.87
C ILE A 110 -1.71 -2.46 -10.08
N LYS A 111 -3.05 -2.57 -10.07
CA LYS A 111 -3.77 -3.85 -9.98
C LYS A 111 -3.37 -4.83 -11.08
N GLU A 112 -3.44 -4.41 -12.34
CA GLU A 112 -3.17 -5.30 -13.46
C GLU A 112 -1.70 -5.77 -13.51
N PRO A 113 -0.68 -4.89 -13.42
CA PRO A 113 0.71 -5.33 -13.33
C PRO A 113 0.99 -6.27 -12.14
N ALA A 114 0.43 -5.98 -10.97
CA ALA A 114 0.60 -6.78 -9.76
C ALA A 114 0.04 -8.21 -9.92
N LEU A 115 -1.22 -8.32 -10.37
CA LEU A 115 -1.88 -9.61 -10.55
C LEU A 115 -1.30 -10.42 -11.71
N ARG A 116 -0.90 -9.76 -12.80
CA ARG A 116 -0.18 -10.41 -13.90
C ARG A 116 1.13 -11.01 -13.40
N TRP A 117 1.94 -10.21 -12.69
CA TRP A 117 3.22 -10.69 -12.16
C TRP A 117 3.05 -11.92 -11.27
N LEU A 118 2.07 -11.91 -10.36
CA LEU A 118 1.80 -13.05 -9.46
C LEU A 118 1.23 -14.26 -10.20
N GLY A 119 0.42 -14.03 -11.24
CA GLY A 119 -0.13 -15.06 -12.11
C GLY A 119 0.95 -15.87 -12.83
N ASP A 120 2.07 -15.22 -13.17
CA ASP A 120 3.21 -15.82 -13.88
C ASP A 120 4.25 -16.49 -12.94
N ARG A 121 3.97 -16.59 -11.63
CA ARG A 121 4.84 -17.26 -10.65
C ARG A 121 4.42 -18.69 -10.37
N THR A 122 5.33 -19.46 -9.82
CA THR A 122 5.11 -20.77 -9.20
C THR A 122 5.20 -20.65 -7.67
N ASP A 123 4.77 -21.68 -6.94
CA ASP A 123 4.96 -21.72 -5.47
C ASP A 123 6.45 -21.62 -5.10
N ALA A 124 7.33 -22.28 -5.85
CA ALA A 124 8.78 -22.23 -5.64
C ALA A 124 9.37 -20.83 -5.85
N ASP A 125 8.86 -20.05 -6.80
CA ASP A 125 9.30 -18.65 -6.98
C ASP A 125 8.94 -17.80 -5.75
N LEU A 126 7.82 -18.10 -5.09
CA LEU A 126 7.35 -17.36 -3.92
C LEU A 126 8.07 -17.75 -2.62
N ASP A 127 8.74 -18.90 -2.59
CA ASP A 127 9.63 -19.32 -1.50
C ASP A 127 11.01 -18.64 -1.56
N HIS A 128 11.36 -18.00 -2.68
CA HIS A 128 12.59 -17.22 -2.77
C HIS A 128 12.58 -16.05 -1.77
N VAL A 129 13.74 -15.79 -1.16
CA VAL A 129 13.96 -14.69 -0.22
C VAL A 129 14.52 -13.49 -0.98
N PRO A 130 13.76 -12.39 -1.16
CA PRO A 130 14.24 -11.21 -1.87
C PRO A 130 15.35 -10.47 -1.09
N ASP A 131 16.22 -9.76 -1.81
CA ASP A 131 17.18 -8.81 -1.20
C ASP A 131 16.46 -7.50 -0.85
N LEU A 132 15.61 -7.55 0.19
CA LEU A 132 14.77 -6.42 0.60
C LEU A 132 15.59 -5.15 0.85
N GLU A 133 16.68 -5.25 1.60
CA GLU A 133 17.52 -4.11 1.92
C GLU A 133 18.16 -3.53 0.66
N GLY A 134 18.71 -4.39 -0.22
CA GLY A 134 19.28 -3.97 -1.49
C GLY A 134 18.26 -3.29 -2.40
N HIS A 135 17.05 -3.86 -2.50
CA HIS A 135 15.96 -3.28 -3.29
C HIS A 135 15.53 -1.90 -2.80
N GLN A 136 15.52 -1.66 -1.48
CA GLN A 136 15.14 -0.37 -0.90
C GLN A 136 16.17 0.75 -1.12
N ARG A 137 17.43 0.43 -1.45
CA ARG A 137 18.50 1.45 -1.67
C ARG A 137 18.20 2.42 -2.80
N VAL A 138 17.27 2.08 -3.69
CA VAL A 138 16.80 2.96 -4.78
C VAL A 138 16.23 4.28 -4.24
N LYS A 139 15.72 4.29 -3.00
CA LYS A 139 15.15 5.48 -2.34
C LYS A 139 15.77 5.64 -0.95
N PRO A 140 16.70 6.60 -0.74
CA PRO A 140 17.37 6.78 0.54
C PRO A 140 16.42 6.90 1.75
N ARG A 141 15.22 7.49 1.58
CA ARG A 141 14.21 7.58 2.64
C ARG A 141 13.80 6.21 3.20
N TYR A 142 13.83 5.15 2.39
CA TYR A 142 13.38 3.81 2.79
C TYR A 142 14.31 3.13 3.80
N LEU A 143 15.53 3.64 3.92
CA LEU A 143 16.54 3.15 4.85
C LEU A 143 16.76 4.10 6.03
N THR A 144 15.90 5.14 6.16
CA THR A 144 15.89 5.93 7.39
C THR A 144 15.44 5.03 8.55
N PRO A 145 15.95 5.25 9.78
CA PRO A 145 15.60 4.42 10.93
C PRO A 145 14.09 4.27 11.14
N ALA A 146 13.33 5.36 11.01
CA ALA A 146 11.88 5.37 11.19
C ALA A 146 11.14 4.49 10.18
N VAL A 147 11.58 4.45 8.92
CA VAL A 147 10.98 3.59 7.89
C VAL A 147 11.46 2.15 8.04
N TRP A 148 12.75 1.95 8.27
CA TRP A 148 13.34 0.61 8.33
C TRP A 148 12.84 -0.19 9.53
N GLU A 149 12.62 0.44 10.68
CA GLU A 149 12.07 -0.23 11.87
C GLU A 149 10.73 -0.91 11.58
N GLU A 150 9.87 -0.31 10.75
CA GLU A 150 8.55 -0.86 10.40
C GLU A 150 8.60 -2.11 9.52
N VAL A 151 9.67 -2.31 8.74
CA VAL A 151 9.74 -3.37 7.72
C VAL A 151 10.93 -4.31 7.86
N SER A 152 11.86 -4.02 8.77
CA SER A 152 13.10 -4.79 8.95
C SER A 152 12.85 -6.27 9.28
N ASP A 153 11.71 -6.60 9.90
CA ASP A 153 11.36 -7.97 10.25
C ASP A 153 10.90 -8.83 9.04
N LEU A 154 10.69 -8.18 7.88
CA LEU A 154 10.48 -8.81 6.57
C LEU A 154 11.81 -9.19 5.91
N ALA A 155 12.94 -8.64 6.35
CA ALA A 155 14.25 -9.03 5.83
C ALA A 155 14.52 -10.51 6.13
N GLY A 156 14.98 -11.25 5.11
CA GLY A 156 15.18 -12.70 5.23
C GLY A 156 13.90 -13.54 5.16
N ARG A 157 12.73 -12.94 4.91
CA ARG A 157 11.47 -13.67 4.70
C ARG A 157 11.24 -14.00 3.23
N PRO A 158 10.59 -15.14 2.93
CA PRO A 158 10.23 -15.48 1.56
C PRO A 158 9.18 -14.51 0.98
N ALA A 159 9.15 -14.37 -0.34
CA ALA A 159 8.27 -13.44 -1.05
C ALA A 159 6.79 -13.65 -0.72
N TRP A 160 6.35 -14.89 -0.47
CA TRP A 160 4.98 -15.16 -0.04
C TRP A 160 4.62 -14.49 1.29
N GLN A 161 5.57 -14.31 2.21
CA GLN A 161 5.31 -13.60 3.48
C GLN A 161 5.15 -12.10 3.26
N ILE A 162 5.91 -11.52 2.33
CA ILE A 162 5.76 -10.12 1.95
C ILE A 162 4.42 -9.91 1.21
N LEU A 163 3.94 -10.89 0.44
CA LEU A 163 2.58 -10.82 -0.10
C LEU A 163 1.52 -10.93 1.01
N ALA A 164 1.63 -11.95 1.87
CA ALA A 164 0.62 -12.25 2.88
C ALA A 164 0.51 -11.18 3.97
N ARG A 165 1.62 -10.55 4.36
CA ARG A 165 1.66 -9.63 5.50
C ARG A 165 1.30 -8.20 5.06
N PRO A 166 2.18 -7.41 4.40
CA PRO A 166 1.85 -6.04 4.03
C PRO A 166 0.82 -5.94 2.88
N CYS A 167 0.84 -6.82 1.87
CA CYS A 167 -0.07 -6.66 0.72
C CYS A 167 -1.48 -7.22 0.95
N VAL A 168 -1.68 -8.04 1.99
CA VAL A 168 -2.94 -8.75 2.26
C VAL A 168 -3.45 -8.49 3.68
N SER A 169 -2.71 -8.92 4.71
CA SER A 169 -3.20 -8.84 6.09
C SER A 169 -3.29 -7.40 6.57
N HIS A 170 -2.27 -6.60 6.29
CA HIS A 170 -2.22 -5.18 6.64
C HIS A 170 -3.32 -4.37 5.92
N ILE A 171 -3.61 -4.67 4.66
CA ILE A 171 -4.71 -4.03 3.92
C ILE A 171 -6.08 -4.33 4.55
N ARG A 172 -6.26 -5.50 5.16
CA ARG A 172 -7.50 -5.82 5.91
C ARG A 172 -7.62 -5.00 7.19
N VAL A 173 -6.51 -4.69 7.86
CA VAL A 173 -6.50 -3.77 9.01
C VAL A 173 -7.00 -2.39 8.57
N HIS A 174 -6.43 -1.83 7.51
CA HIS A 174 -6.86 -0.54 6.98
C HIS A 174 -8.31 -0.55 6.47
N ALA A 175 -8.78 -1.64 5.89
CA ALA A 175 -10.18 -1.76 5.51
C ALA A 175 -11.11 -1.65 6.74
N GLY A 176 -10.74 -2.26 7.87
CA GLY A 176 -11.47 -2.10 9.13
C GLY A 176 -11.40 -0.68 9.69
N GLU A 177 -10.23 -0.04 9.63
CA GLU A 177 -10.07 1.38 10.03
C GLU A 177 -10.96 2.29 9.20
N ILE A 178 -10.98 2.12 7.88
CA ILE A 178 -11.83 2.88 6.96
C ILE A 178 -13.31 2.70 7.34
N ASP A 179 -13.75 1.47 7.61
CA ASP A 179 -15.14 1.19 7.97
C ASP A 179 -15.54 1.89 9.26
N ILE A 180 -14.67 1.87 10.29
CA ILE A 180 -14.90 2.55 11.57
C ILE A 180 -14.97 4.08 11.38
N LEU A 181 -14.03 4.65 10.61
CA LEU A 181 -13.97 6.09 10.36
C LEU A 181 -15.19 6.58 9.58
N LEU A 182 -15.61 5.85 8.54
CA LEU A 182 -16.80 6.17 7.76
C LEU A 182 -18.08 6.06 8.60
N GLN A 183 -18.22 5.02 9.41
CA GLN A 183 -19.35 4.89 10.32
C GLN A 183 -19.40 6.07 11.29
N SER A 184 -18.26 6.49 11.84
CA SER A 184 -18.17 7.62 12.74
C SER A 184 -18.59 8.94 12.08
N LEU A 185 -18.25 9.16 10.80
CA LEU A 185 -18.57 10.38 10.06
C LEU A 185 -20.04 10.51 9.64
N ARG A 186 -20.78 9.40 9.61
CA ARG A 186 -22.15 9.30 9.07
C ARG A 186 -23.24 9.14 10.12
N GLN A 187 -22.84 9.08 11.39
CA GLN A 187 -23.76 9.15 12.54
C GLN A 187 -24.17 10.60 12.79
#